data_AF-A0A1B7NKR8-F1
#
_entry.id   AF-A0A1B7NKR8-F1
#
_cell.length_a   1.000
_cell.length_b   1.000
_cell.length_c   1.000
_cell.angle_alpha   90.00
_cell.angle_beta   90.00
_cell.angle_gamma   90.00
#
_symmetry.space_group_name_H-M   'P 1'
#
loop_
_entity.id
_entity.type
_entity.pdbx_description
1 polymer ?
#
loop_
_entity_poly.entity_id
_entity_poly.type
_entity_poly.pdbx_seq_one_letter_code
_entity_poly.pdbx_strand_id
1 'polypeptide(L)' 'MKLTLFATLALIGTALAATPIPNGQKCKADGSLGFCASDYCEQLSTEDSGICKNPPKKKND' A
#
# COMPACT_ATOMS: atom_id res chain seq x y z
N MET A 1 6.31 -49.75 -0.93
CA MET A 1 6.24 -48.29 -0.78
C MET A 1 6.74 -47.65 -2.06
N LYS A 2 5.92 -46.87 -2.77
CA LYS A 2 6.35 -45.91 -3.81
C LYS A 2 5.27 -44.83 -3.90
N LEU A 3 5.32 -43.91 -2.94
CA LEU A 3 4.52 -42.69 -2.91
C LEU A 3 5.16 -41.72 -3.89
N THR A 4 4.71 -41.77 -5.15
CA THR A 4 5.23 -40.92 -6.21
C THR A 4 4.71 -39.50 -6.00
N LEU A 5 5.55 -38.70 -5.34
CA LEU A 5 5.85 -37.32 -5.70
C LEU A 5 4.64 -36.39 -5.88
N PHE A 6 4.00 -36.02 -4.77
CA PHE A 6 3.31 -34.72 -4.70
C PHE A 6 4.37 -33.63 -4.76
N ALA A 7 4.72 -33.20 -5.97
CA ALA A 7 5.50 -31.98 -6.21
C ALA A 7 4.60 -30.78 -5.87
N THR A 8 4.42 -30.52 -4.58
CA THR A 8 3.82 -29.28 -4.08
C THR A 8 4.80 -28.15 -4.40
N LEU A 9 4.59 -27.47 -5.53
CA LEU A 9 5.20 -26.18 -5.81
C LEU A 9 4.74 -25.23 -4.71
N ALA A 10 5.54 -25.10 -3.65
CA ALA A 10 5.42 -24.00 -2.71
C ALA A 10 5.85 -22.74 -3.48
N LEU A 11 4.87 -22.01 -4.02
CA LEU A 11 5.09 -20.69 -4.58
C LEU A 11 5.38 -19.76 -3.39
N ILE A 12 6.65 -19.61 -3.04
CA ILE A 12 7.08 -18.69 -1.98
C ILE A 12 6.86 -17.28 -2.54
N GLY A 13 5.71 -16.69 -2.24
CA GLY A 13 5.38 -15.33 -2.61
C GLY A 13 6.25 -14.36 -1.81
N THR A 14 7.31 -13.85 -2.43
CA THR A 14 8.07 -12.73 -1.88
C THR A 14 7.28 -11.44 -2.09
N ALA A 15 6.62 -10.94 -1.04
CA ALA A 15 5.99 -9.63 -1.08
C ALA A 15 7.08 -8.56 -1.19
N LEU A 16 7.19 -7.91 -2.36
CA LEU A 16 8.04 -6.74 -2.54
C LEU A 16 7.44 -5.61 -1.71
N ALA A 17 8.04 -5.34 -0.55
CA ALA A 17 7.70 -4.17 0.24
C ALA A 17 8.10 -2.92 -0.56
N ALA A 18 7.12 -2.25 -1.17
CA ALA A 18 7.34 -0.97 -1.82
C ALA A 18 7.81 0.05 -0.78
N THR A 19 8.82 0.85 -1.11
CA THR A 19 9.28 1.93 -0.25
C THR A 19 8.14 2.93 -0.06
N PRO A 20 7.78 3.29 1.17
CA PRO A 20 6.64 4.17 1.42
C PRO A 20 6.88 5.56 0.86
N ILE A 21 5.81 6.18 0.36
CA ILE A 21 5.84 7.50 -0.27
C ILE A 21 6.01 8.58 0.81
N PRO A 22 7.02 9.47 0.72
CA PRO A 22 7.19 10.56 1.68
C PRO A 22 6.03 11.56 1.66
N ASN A 23 5.80 12.24 2.79
CA ASN A 23 4.86 13.36 2.84
C ASN A 23 5.23 14.47 1.83
N GLY A 24 4.23 15.07 1.23
CA GLY A 24 4.37 16.09 0.17
C GLY A 24 4.51 15.52 -1.24
N GLN A 25 4.60 14.20 -1.40
CA GLN A 25 4.63 13.55 -2.71
C GLN A 25 3.24 13.10 -3.16
N LYS A 26 3.11 12.88 -4.47
CA LYS A 26 1.88 12.42 -5.11
C LYS A 26 1.53 11.00 -4.67
N CYS A 27 0.26 10.76 -4.37
CA CYS A 27 -0.29 9.47 -4.02
C CYS A 27 -1.65 9.25 -4.68
N LYS A 28 -2.17 8.02 -4.63
CA LYS A 28 -3.56 7.73 -4.98
C LYS A 28 -4.25 6.98 -3.85
N ALA A 29 -5.51 7.32 -3.60
CA ALA A 29 -6.31 6.71 -2.54
C ALA A 29 -6.55 5.20 -2.76
N ASP A 30 -6.47 4.73 -4.01
CA ASP A 30 -6.56 3.32 -4.38
C ASP A 30 -5.26 2.52 -4.13
N GLY A 31 -4.17 3.19 -3.70
CA GLY A 31 -2.87 2.58 -3.46
C GLY A 31 -2.10 2.19 -4.72
N SER A 32 -2.57 2.55 -5.92
CA SER A 32 -1.92 2.14 -7.18
C SER A 32 -0.53 2.77 -7.39
N LEU A 33 -0.21 3.84 -6.65
CA LEU A 33 1.13 4.46 -6.62
C LEU A 33 1.97 4.03 -5.40
N GLY A 34 1.46 3.13 -4.57
CA GLY A 34 2.02 2.79 -3.26
C GLY A 34 1.34 3.54 -2.10
N PHE A 35 1.79 3.26 -0.89
CA PHE A 35 1.23 3.82 0.34
C PHE A 35 2.11 4.93 0.90
N CYS A 36 1.49 5.97 1.47
CA CYS A 36 2.19 7.04 2.16
C CYS A 36 2.85 6.53 3.44
N ALA A 37 4.01 7.06 3.80
CA ALA A 37 4.68 6.76 5.08
C ALA A 37 3.83 7.13 6.31
N SER A 38 2.87 8.03 6.14
CA SER A 38 1.88 8.45 7.14
C SER A 38 0.58 7.65 7.12
N ASP A 39 0.46 6.68 6.20
CA ASP A 39 -0.77 5.95 5.87
C ASP A 39 -1.96 6.86 5.47
N TYR A 40 -1.69 8.11 5.06
CA TYR A 40 -2.72 9.06 4.68
C TYR A 40 -2.40 9.78 3.35
N CYS A 41 -3.24 9.51 2.36
CA CYS A 41 -3.26 10.20 1.07
C CYS A 41 -4.44 11.18 1.03
N GLU A 42 -4.14 12.48 0.99
CA GLU A 42 -5.18 13.50 0.83
C GLU A 42 -5.51 13.67 -0.66
N GLN A 43 -6.57 12.98 -1.10
CA GLN A 43 -7.10 13.06 -2.45
C GLN A 43 -8.58 13.49 -2.40
N LEU A 44 -8.94 14.54 -3.12
CA LEU A 44 -10.34 14.92 -3.32
C LEU A 44 -11.00 13.94 -4.31
N SER A 45 -12.29 13.63 -4.14
CA SER A 45 -12.99 12.66 -5.01
C SER A 45 -13.06 13.08 -6.49
N THR A 46 -12.86 14.36 -6.79
CA THR A 46 -12.82 14.89 -8.16
C THR A 46 -11.43 14.86 -8.79
N GLU A 47 -10.39 14.58 -8.01
CA GLU A 47 -9.00 14.57 -8.47
C GLU A 47 -8.55 13.12 -8.74
N ASP A 48 -7.75 12.91 -9.78
CA ASP A 48 -7.17 11.60 -10.11
C ASP A 48 -6.13 11.13 -9.07
N SER A 49 -5.56 12.08 -8.32
CA SER A 49 -4.48 11.85 -7.38
C SER A 49 -4.50 12.83 -6.22
N GLY A 50 -3.90 12.44 -5.10
CA GLY A 50 -3.71 13.27 -3.92
C GLY A 50 -2.24 13.50 -3.56
N ILE A 51 -2.03 14.00 -2.36
CA ILE A 51 -0.71 14.23 -1.77
C ILE A 51 -0.62 13.52 -0.41
N CYS A 52 0.51 12.85 -0.14
CA CYS A 52 0.77 12.24 1.16
C CYS A 52 0.89 13.33 2.23
N LYS A 53 0.09 13.22 3.29
CA LYS A 53 0.08 14.18 4.40
C LYS A 53 0.00 13.44 5.73
N ASN A 54 0.21 14.15 6.83
CA ASN A 54 -0.13 13.60 8.14
C ASN A 54 -1.65 13.49 8.27
N PRO A 55 -2.18 12.39 8.84
CA PRO A 55 -3.61 12.26 9.06
C PRO A 55 -4.12 13.40 9.95
N PRO A 56 -5.32 13.93 9.68
CA PRO A 56 -5.90 14.98 10.51
C PRO A 56 -6.07 14.44 11.94
N LYS A 57 -5.62 15.21 12.94
CA LYS A 57 -5.91 14.86 14.34
C LYS A 57 -7.42 14.91 14.52
N LYS A 58 -8.03 13.80 14.93
CA LYS A 58 -9.44 13.81 15.35
C LYS A 58 -9.55 14.80 16.51
N LYS A 59 -10.21 15.94 16.26
CA LYS A 59 -10.70 16.79 17.35
C LYS A 59 -11.76 15.96 18.07
N ASN A 60 -11.42 15.46 19.26
CA ASN A 60 -12.43 15.05 20.22
C ASN A 60 -12.99 16.34 20.81
N ASP A 61 -14.06 16.85 20.19
CA ASP A 61 -14.93 17.89 20.75
C ASP A 61 -16.01 17.20 21.59
#